data_AF-A0A7W5A4T2-F1
#
_entry.id   AF-A0A7W5A4T2-F1
#
_cell.length_a   1.000
_cell.length_b   1.000
_cell.length_c   1.000
_cell.angle_alpha   90.00
_cell.angle_beta   90.00
_cell.angle_gamma   90.00
#
_symmetry.space_group_name_H-M   'P 1'
#
loop_
_entity.id
_entity.type
_entity.pdbx_description
1 polymer ?
#
loop_
_entity_poly.entity_id
_entity_poly.type
_entity_poly.pdbx_seq_one_letter_code
_entity_poly.pdbx_strand_id
1 'polypeptide(L)'
;MTSALLWGLVASSSLILGGGLAYVITLPRRVVGIIMAFGAGVLVSAIAYELVEVAFETAKGTGALAVGLLAGSLAFFGGDWLIDRLGGDGRKSTSGAQASGVGLAIVLGIVLDGIPESMTLGLTVLSEGTVSIALLAAVFLSNLPEAIAATVGLSQAGWSRGRVMGLWVLVTVISGIAAQIGATAFADASDTTVAFVLAFAAGAILTMLADTMMPEAFEHGGRIVGLMTTLGFAVAFGISALE
;
A
#
# COMPACT_ATOMS: atom_id res chain seq x y z
N MET A 1 -21.33 6.75 3.40
CA MET A 1 -20.63 6.19 4.58
C MET A 1 -20.29 4.72 4.37
N THR A 2 -21.24 3.81 4.16
CA THR A 2 -20.98 2.40 3.78
C THR A 2 -20.21 2.23 2.46
N SER A 3 -20.19 3.27 1.63
CA SER A 3 -19.38 3.35 0.42
C SER A 3 -17.88 3.17 0.70
N ALA A 4 -17.33 3.80 1.74
CA ALA A 4 -15.90 3.73 2.04
C ALA A 4 -15.45 2.32 2.45
N LEU A 5 -16.25 1.61 3.27
CA LEU A 5 -16.00 0.21 3.59
C LEU A 5 -16.00 -0.65 2.32
N LEU A 6 -17.01 -0.51 1.47
CA LEU A 6 -17.11 -1.27 0.22
C LEU A 6 -15.91 -1.01 -0.69
N TRP A 7 -15.52 0.24 -0.87
CA TRP A 7 -14.37 0.59 -1.69
C TRP A 7 -13.05 0.10 -1.10
N GLY A 8 -12.86 0.17 0.21
CA GLY A 8 -11.70 -0.42 0.88
C GLY A 8 -11.65 -1.93 0.70
N LEU A 9 -12.79 -2.62 0.78
CA LEU A 9 -12.90 -4.07 0.51
C LEU A 9 -12.60 -4.41 -0.96
N VAL A 10 -13.10 -3.60 -1.91
CA VAL A 10 -12.83 -3.78 -3.34
C VAL A 10 -11.35 -3.59 -3.63
N ALA A 11 -10.75 -2.50 -3.14
CA ALA A 11 -9.33 -2.22 -3.30
C ALA A 11 -8.45 -3.35 -2.75
N SER A 12 -8.80 -3.86 -1.57
CA SER A 12 -8.02 -4.87 -0.85
C SER A 12 -8.35 -6.30 -1.29
N SER A 13 -9.39 -6.51 -2.09
CA SER A 13 -9.73 -7.84 -2.62
C SER A 13 -8.62 -8.43 -3.50
N SER A 14 -7.76 -7.57 -4.07
CA SER A 14 -6.54 -7.96 -4.77
C SER A 14 -5.59 -8.78 -3.88
N LEU A 15 -5.60 -8.60 -2.55
CA LEU A 15 -4.81 -9.41 -1.63
C LEU A 15 -5.26 -10.87 -1.64
N ILE A 16 -6.58 -11.10 -1.59
CA ILE A 16 -7.17 -12.45 -1.66
C ILE A 16 -6.90 -13.06 -3.03
N LEU A 17 -7.10 -12.28 -4.10
CA LEU A 17 -6.87 -12.73 -5.47
C LEU A 17 -5.40 -13.09 -5.70
N GLY A 18 -4.48 -12.25 -5.25
CA GLY A 18 -3.03 -12.47 -5.37
C GLY A 18 -2.58 -13.69 -4.56
N GLY A 19 -3.04 -13.80 -3.31
CA GLY A 19 -2.77 -14.97 -2.49
C GLY A 19 -3.31 -16.28 -3.08
N GLY A 20 -4.51 -16.25 -3.65
CA GLY A 20 -5.08 -17.39 -4.37
C GLY A 20 -4.28 -17.73 -5.64
N LEU A 21 -3.91 -16.70 -6.42
CA LEU A 21 -3.17 -16.86 -7.67
C LEU A 21 -1.81 -17.51 -7.46
N ALA A 22 -1.14 -17.21 -6.35
CA ALA A 22 0.14 -17.81 -5.97
C ALA A 22 0.09 -19.34 -5.79
N TYR A 23 -1.09 -19.92 -5.53
CA TYR A 23 -1.27 -21.38 -5.43
C TYR A 23 -1.64 -22.06 -6.76
N VAL A 24 -2.09 -21.29 -7.75
CA VAL A 24 -2.53 -21.78 -9.06
C VAL A 24 -1.43 -21.58 -10.10
N ILE A 25 -0.70 -20.47 -10.01
CA ILE A 25 0.29 -20.04 -10.99
C ILE A 25 1.63 -19.79 -10.29
N THR A 26 2.70 -20.35 -10.85
CA THR A 26 4.08 -20.03 -10.45
C THR A 26 4.61 -18.93 -11.35
N LEU A 27 4.59 -17.69 -10.85
CA LEU A 27 5.16 -16.55 -11.58
C LEU A 27 6.69 -16.53 -11.44
N PRO A 28 7.44 -16.30 -12.54
CA PRO A 28 8.87 -16.04 -12.45
C PRO A 28 9.13 -14.79 -11.60
N ARG A 29 10.19 -14.80 -10.77
CA ARG A 29 10.57 -13.62 -9.94
C ARG A 29 10.64 -12.33 -10.75
N ARG A 30 11.16 -12.41 -11.97
CA ARG A 30 11.23 -11.28 -12.90
C ARG A 30 9.88 -10.67 -13.26
N VAL A 31 8.84 -11.49 -13.40
CA VAL A 31 7.48 -11.01 -13.67
C VAL A 31 6.91 -10.30 -12.45
N VAL A 32 7.12 -10.84 -11.24
CA VAL A 32 6.73 -10.18 -9.99
C VAL A 32 7.42 -8.82 -9.87
N GLY A 33 8.73 -8.75 -10.12
CA GLY A 33 9.48 -7.49 -10.12
C GLY A 33 8.97 -6.46 -11.13
N ILE A 34 8.55 -6.89 -12.33
CA ILE A 34 7.96 -6.01 -13.34
C ILE A 34 6.59 -5.45 -12.90
N ILE A 35 5.74 -6.30 -12.31
CA ILE A 35 4.42 -5.89 -11.81
C ILE A 35 4.59 -4.93 -10.63
N MET A 36 5.50 -5.22 -9.70
CA MET A 36 5.82 -4.32 -8.58
C MET A 36 6.38 -2.98 -9.09
N ALA A 37 7.25 -2.98 -10.10
CA ALA A 37 7.75 -1.75 -10.70
C ALA A 37 6.62 -0.89 -11.25
N PHE A 38 5.66 -1.49 -11.97
CA PHE A 38 4.48 -0.79 -12.47
C PHE A 38 3.63 -0.24 -11.32
N GLY A 39 3.29 -1.08 -10.33
CA GLY A 39 2.51 -0.67 -9.16
C GLY A 39 3.17 0.47 -8.39
N ALA A 40 4.49 0.44 -8.24
CA ALA A 40 5.24 1.52 -7.62
C ALA A 40 5.07 2.86 -8.36
N GLY A 41 5.09 2.82 -9.70
CA GLY A 41 4.81 3.98 -10.52
C GLY A 41 3.41 4.55 -10.31
N VAL A 42 2.41 3.67 -10.27
CA VAL A 42 1.01 4.04 -10.02
C VAL A 42 0.86 4.69 -8.63
N LEU A 43 1.51 4.13 -7.60
CA LEU A 43 1.51 4.72 -6.25
C LEU A 43 2.22 6.07 -6.19
N VAL A 44 3.35 6.27 -6.87
CA VAL A 44 4.01 7.60 -6.94
C VAL A 44 3.07 8.65 -7.54
N SER A 45 2.33 8.28 -8.58
CA SER A 45 1.32 9.18 -9.18
C SER A 45 0.21 9.50 -8.18
N ALA A 46 -0.34 8.50 -7.51
CA ALA A 46 -1.39 8.71 -6.51
C ALA A 46 -0.90 9.57 -5.34
N ILE A 47 0.32 9.36 -4.84
CA ILE A 47 0.93 10.19 -3.80
C ILE A 47 1.00 11.65 -4.27
N ALA A 48 1.45 11.90 -5.50
CA ALA A 48 1.64 13.25 -6.01
C ALA A 48 0.31 14.00 -6.18
N TYR A 49 -0.64 13.40 -6.90
CA TYR A 49 -1.86 14.08 -7.36
C TYR A 49 -3.06 13.89 -6.42
N GLU A 50 -3.21 12.72 -5.82
CA GLU A 50 -4.40 12.40 -5.01
C GLU A 50 -4.20 12.71 -3.52
N LEU A 51 -2.95 12.78 -3.06
CA LEU A 51 -2.65 13.03 -1.64
C LEU A 51 -1.94 14.37 -1.43
N VAL A 52 -0.79 14.58 -2.06
CA VAL A 52 0.04 15.77 -1.80
C VAL A 52 -0.58 17.03 -2.39
N GLU A 53 -1.08 16.98 -3.62
CA GLU A 53 -1.74 18.13 -4.25
C GLU A 53 -3.03 18.50 -3.51
N VAL A 54 -3.92 17.54 -3.26
CA VAL A 54 -5.15 17.77 -2.47
C VAL A 54 -4.82 18.33 -1.08
N ALA A 55 -3.81 17.80 -0.39
CA ALA A 55 -3.37 18.32 0.89
C ALA A 55 -2.80 19.74 0.80
N PHE A 56 -2.05 20.06 -0.25
CA PHE A 56 -1.48 21.39 -0.47
C PHE A 56 -2.58 22.45 -0.67
N GLU A 57 -3.57 22.14 -1.52
CA GLU A 57 -4.70 23.03 -1.77
C GLU A 57 -5.56 23.23 -0.52
N THR A 58 -5.79 22.15 0.23
CA THR A 58 -6.60 22.17 1.45
C THR A 58 -5.87 22.88 2.61
N ALA A 59 -4.54 22.80 2.68
CA ALA A 59 -3.75 23.35 3.78
C ALA A 59 -3.75 24.89 3.85
N LYS A 60 -4.08 25.60 2.77
CA LYS A 60 -4.13 27.08 2.70
C LYS A 60 -2.89 27.78 3.29
N GLY A 61 -1.70 27.16 3.15
CA GLY A 61 -0.42 27.72 3.62
C GLY A 61 -0.08 27.52 5.10
N THR A 62 -0.81 26.67 5.84
CA THR A 62 -0.62 26.45 7.29
C THR A 62 0.63 25.65 7.70
N GLY A 63 1.44 25.18 6.74
CA GLY A 63 2.60 24.32 7.00
C GLY A 63 2.26 22.86 7.35
N ALA A 64 0.96 22.54 7.50
CA ALA A 64 0.46 21.21 7.85
C ALA A 64 0.93 20.11 6.89
N LEU A 65 1.08 20.43 5.59
CA LEU A 65 1.60 19.50 4.58
C LEU A 65 3.00 18.99 4.93
N ALA A 66 3.94 19.90 5.20
CA ALA A 66 5.33 19.52 5.46
C ALA A 66 5.46 18.73 6.78
N VAL A 67 4.73 19.14 7.82
CA VAL A 67 4.71 18.44 9.11
C VAL A 67 4.07 17.07 8.96
N GLY A 68 2.96 16.96 8.22
CA GLY A 68 2.28 15.70 7.94
C GLY A 68 3.19 14.72 7.21
N LEU A 69 3.79 15.12 6.09
CA LEU A 69 4.73 14.29 5.32
C LEU A 69 5.86 13.73 6.20
N LEU A 70 6.50 14.58 6.99
CA LEU A 70 7.58 14.15 7.90
C LEU A 70 7.07 13.24 9.00
N ALA A 71 5.93 13.56 9.63
CA ALA A 71 5.35 12.75 10.68
C ALA A 71 4.95 11.36 10.17
N GLY A 72 4.39 11.28 8.97
CA GLY A 72 4.03 10.04 8.30
C GLY A 72 5.22 9.14 8.00
N SER A 73 6.25 9.74 7.39
CA SER A 73 7.51 9.05 7.11
C SER A 73 8.17 8.52 8.40
N LEU A 74 8.26 9.35 9.45
CA LEU A 74 8.83 8.94 10.73
C LEU A 74 8.01 7.86 11.44
N ALA A 75 6.67 7.92 11.35
CA ALA A 75 5.79 6.91 11.92
C ALA A 75 5.97 5.56 11.22
N PHE A 76 6.04 5.57 9.88
CA PHE A 76 6.29 4.37 9.09
C PHE A 76 7.67 3.79 9.43
N PHE A 77 8.72 4.61 9.33
CA PHE A 77 10.09 4.21 9.63
C PHE A 77 10.23 3.65 11.05
N GLY A 78 9.62 4.30 12.05
CA GLY A 78 9.64 3.84 13.43
C GLY A 78 8.90 2.53 13.64
N GLY A 79 7.73 2.37 13.00
CA GLY A 79 6.95 1.12 13.04
C GLY A 79 7.69 -0.03 12.39
N ASP A 80 8.26 0.22 11.22
CA ASP A 80 9.09 -0.73 10.48
C ASP A 80 10.33 -1.15 11.28
N TRP A 81 11.08 -0.19 11.82
CA TRP A 81 12.23 -0.45 12.68
C TRP A 81 11.88 -1.25 13.94
N LEU A 82 10.71 -1.00 14.54
CA LEU A 82 10.25 -1.76 15.70
C LEU A 82 9.92 -3.21 15.31
N ILE A 83 9.28 -3.44 14.16
CA ILE A 83 9.01 -4.78 13.65
C ILE A 83 10.32 -5.53 13.37
N ASP A 84 11.29 -4.87 12.74
CA ASP A 84 12.60 -5.47 12.42
C ASP A 84 13.32 -5.90 13.71
N ARG A 85 13.30 -5.06 14.75
CA ARG A 85 13.88 -5.37 16.06
C ARG A 85 13.19 -6.53 16.80
N LEU A 86 11.92 -6.80 16.51
CA LEU A 86 11.17 -7.93 17.07
C LEU A 86 11.40 -9.25 16.30
N GLY A 87 12.32 -9.26 15.32
CA GLY A 87 12.66 -10.44 14.50
C GLY A 87 12.16 -10.37 13.05
N GLY A 88 11.90 -9.17 12.54
CA GLY A 88 11.39 -8.92 11.18
C GLY A 88 12.45 -8.77 10.09
N ASP A 89 13.74 -8.82 10.44
CA ASP A 89 14.90 -8.55 9.57
C ASP A 89 14.89 -9.32 8.22
N GLY A 90 14.18 -10.45 8.15
CA GLY A 90 14.04 -11.28 6.94
C GLY A 90 12.77 -11.06 6.10
N ARG A 91 11.85 -10.14 6.47
CA ARG A 91 10.55 -9.98 5.79
C ARG A 91 10.64 -9.33 4.39
N LYS A 92 11.68 -8.53 4.15
CA LYS A 92 11.87 -7.72 2.94
C LYS A 92 12.75 -8.38 1.87
N SER A 93 13.30 -9.57 2.15
CA SER A 93 14.12 -10.32 1.19
C SER A 93 13.41 -11.60 0.77
N THR A 94 13.25 -11.82 -0.54
CA THR A 94 12.84 -13.12 -1.10
C THR A 94 14.01 -14.12 -1.17
N SER A 95 15.17 -13.81 -0.57
CA SER A 95 16.35 -14.68 -0.52
C SER A 95 16.34 -15.59 0.70
N GLY A 96 15.43 -16.56 0.74
CA GLY A 96 15.65 -17.94 1.20
C GLY A 96 16.33 -18.28 2.55
N ALA A 97 16.64 -17.37 3.47
CA ALA A 97 17.35 -17.67 4.71
C ALA A 97 16.55 -17.34 5.99
N GLN A 98 15.75 -18.34 6.42
CA GLN A 98 15.64 -18.88 7.78
C GLN A 98 15.36 -17.96 9.00
N ALA A 99 14.18 -18.13 9.64
CA ALA A 99 13.96 -18.36 11.09
C ALA A 99 12.45 -18.37 11.45
N SER A 100 12.06 -19.11 12.48
CA SER A 100 10.68 -19.42 12.92
C SER A 100 9.84 -18.24 13.47
N GLY A 101 10.21 -16.99 13.19
CA GLY A 101 9.45 -15.77 13.52
C GLY A 101 8.97 -14.94 12.31
N VAL A 102 9.44 -15.29 11.10
CA VAL A 102 9.26 -14.51 9.86
C VAL A 102 7.79 -14.35 9.43
N GLY A 103 6.96 -15.36 9.66
CA GLY A 103 5.55 -15.31 9.23
C GLY A 103 4.74 -14.22 9.94
N LEU A 104 5.00 -13.97 11.22
CA LEU A 104 4.31 -12.93 11.99
C LEU A 104 4.81 -11.53 11.64
N ALA A 105 6.10 -11.38 11.35
CA ALA A 105 6.67 -10.11 10.90
C ALA A 105 6.21 -9.72 9.49
N ILE A 106 6.10 -10.69 8.57
CA ILE A 106 5.48 -10.48 7.24
C ILE A 106 4.04 -9.99 7.40
N VAL A 107 3.25 -10.68 8.24
CA VAL A 107 1.86 -10.31 8.55
C VAL A 107 1.75 -8.90 9.12
N LEU A 108 2.59 -8.57 10.09
CA LEU A 108 2.59 -7.25 10.73
C LEU A 108 3.01 -6.14 9.76
N GLY A 109 3.99 -6.42 8.89
CA GLY A 109 4.38 -5.51 7.82
C GLY A 109 3.23 -5.21 6.87
N ILE A 110 2.58 -6.25 6.33
CA ILE A 110 1.43 -6.11 5.42
C ILE A 110 0.30 -5.29 6.05
N VAL A 111 0.01 -5.51 7.34
CA VAL A 111 -1.02 -4.73 8.06
C VAL A 111 -0.57 -3.28 8.26
N LEU A 112 0.70 -3.06 8.59
CA LEU A 112 1.28 -1.72 8.73
C LEU A 112 1.26 -0.94 7.40
N ASP A 113 1.49 -1.64 6.30
CA ASP A 113 1.51 -1.09 4.94
C ASP A 113 0.07 -0.80 4.44
N GLY A 114 -0.86 -1.73 4.68
CA GLY A 114 -2.24 -1.63 4.19
C GLY A 114 -3.16 -0.67 4.96
N ILE A 115 -2.88 -0.36 6.23
CA ILE A 115 -3.71 0.58 7.02
C ILE A 115 -3.65 2.01 6.46
N PRO A 116 -2.46 2.63 6.25
CA PRO A 116 -2.35 3.95 5.64
C PRO A 116 -3.06 4.06 4.30
N GLU A 117 -2.85 3.09 3.40
CA GLU A 117 -3.48 3.06 2.06
C GLU A 117 -5.01 2.94 2.13
N SER A 118 -5.51 2.16 3.10
CA SER A 118 -6.95 1.98 3.25
C SER A 118 -7.61 3.22 3.84
N MET A 119 -6.98 3.85 4.83
CA MET A 119 -7.50 5.08 5.43
C MET A 119 -7.56 6.23 4.40
N THR A 120 -6.57 6.35 3.51
CA THR A 120 -6.59 7.37 2.45
C THR A 120 -7.69 7.14 1.44
N LEU A 121 -7.90 5.89 0.99
CA LEU A 121 -9.05 5.55 0.16
C LEU A 121 -10.38 5.94 0.81
N GLY A 122 -10.48 5.78 2.13
CA GLY A 122 -11.65 6.24 2.89
C GLY A 122 -11.81 7.76 2.92
N LEU A 123 -10.71 8.48 3.06
CA LEU A 123 -10.69 9.93 3.16
C LEU A 123 -11.02 10.60 1.82
N THR A 124 -10.57 10.04 0.69
CA THR A 124 -10.90 10.58 -0.64
C THR A 124 -12.38 10.42 -1.00
N VAL A 125 -13.01 9.32 -0.60
CA VAL A 125 -14.48 9.12 -0.72
C VAL A 125 -15.25 10.25 -0.02
N LEU A 126 -14.73 10.70 1.13
CA LEU A 126 -15.36 11.74 1.93
C LEU A 126 -15.19 13.12 1.29
N SER A 127 -13.98 13.45 0.79
CA SER A 127 -13.68 14.77 0.24
C SER A 127 -14.32 15.01 -1.12
N GLU A 128 -14.35 14.00 -2.00
CA GLU A 128 -14.79 14.17 -3.39
C GLU A 128 -16.16 13.54 -3.69
N GLY A 129 -16.72 12.79 -2.74
CA GLY A 129 -18.01 12.09 -2.90
C GLY A 129 -17.93 10.81 -3.75
N THR A 130 -16.83 10.61 -4.48
CA THR A 130 -16.47 9.39 -5.22
C THR A 130 -15.05 8.95 -4.90
N VAL A 131 -14.71 7.70 -5.18
CA VAL A 131 -13.31 7.23 -5.09
C VAL A 131 -12.62 7.59 -6.40
N SER A 132 -11.44 8.22 -6.32
CA SER A 132 -10.52 8.32 -7.46
C SER A 132 -10.24 6.92 -8.01
N ILE A 133 -10.62 6.68 -9.28
CA ILE A 133 -10.38 5.39 -9.92
C ILE A 133 -8.89 5.14 -10.00
N ALA A 134 -8.08 6.20 -10.14
CA ALA A 134 -6.64 6.13 -10.11
C ALA A 134 -6.12 5.59 -8.77
N LEU A 135 -6.56 6.13 -7.62
CA LEU A 135 -6.15 5.66 -6.30
C LEU A 135 -6.63 4.23 -6.02
N LEU A 136 -7.87 3.90 -6.40
CA LEU A 136 -8.39 2.54 -6.29
C LEU A 136 -7.55 1.54 -7.10
N ALA A 137 -7.25 1.88 -8.35
CA ALA A 137 -6.41 1.07 -9.21
C ALA A 137 -4.98 0.96 -8.66
N ALA A 138 -4.43 2.03 -8.07
CA ALA A 138 -3.12 2.05 -7.43
C ALA A 138 -3.00 1.03 -6.32
N VAL A 139 -3.91 1.12 -5.34
CA VAL A 139 -3.93 0.21 -4.19
C VAL A 139 -4.18 -1.22 -4.67
N PHE A 140 -5.11 -1.43 -5.60
CA PHE A 140 -5.39 -2.76 -6.13
C PHE A 140 -4.18 -3.39 -6.82
N LEU A 141 -3.50 -2.64 -7.71
CA LEU A 141 -2.35 -3.13 -8.47
C LEU A 141 -1.08 -3.29 -7.61
N SER A 142 -0.94 -2.53 -6.53
CA SER A 142 0.16 -2.69 -5.57
C SER A 142 -0.02 -3.95 -4.71
N ASN A 143 -1.22 -4.13 -4.16
CA ASN A 143 -1.54 -5.25 -3.27
C ASN A 143 -1.47 -6.62 -3.95
N LEU A 144 -1.78 -6.71 -5.24
CA LEU A 144 -1.77 -7.98 -5.98
C LEU A 144 -0.39 -8.67 -6.02
N PRO A 145 0.69 -8.05 -6.53
CA PRO A 145 2.03 -8.65 -6.55
C PRO A 145 2.59 -8.87 -5.14
N GLU A 146 2.31 -7.98 -4.19
CA GLU A 146 2.75 -8.12 -2.80
C GLU A 146 2.13 -9.36 -2.15
N ALA A 147 0.83 -9.58 -2.33
CA ALA A 147 0.15 -10.76 -1.82
C ALA A 147 0.68 -12.06 -2.45
N ILE A 148 1.05 -12.03 -3.73
CA ILE A 148 1.71 -13.16 -4.40
C ILE A 148 3.07 -13.45 -3.74
N ALA A 149 3.93 -12.43 -3.62
CA ALA A 149 5.26 -12.55 -3.06
C ALA A 149 5.22 -13.06 -1.61
N ALA A 150 4.39 -12.44 -0.77
CA ALA A 150 4.19 -12.84 0.62
C ALA A 150 3.60 -14.25 0.76
N THR A 151 2.67 -14.65 -0.10
CA THR A 151 2.10 -16.01 -0.07
C THR A 151 3.16 -17.06 -0.37
N VAL A 152 4.04 -16.81 -1.35
CA VAL A 152 5.17 -17.69 -1.65
C VAL A 152 6.10 -17.81 -0.44
N GLY A 153 6.45 -16.68 0.19
CA GLY A 153 7.29 -16.65 1.40
C GLY A 153 6.68 -17.42 2.58
N LEU A 154 5.40 -17.17 2.90
CA LEU A 154 4.68 -17.86 3.98
C LEU A 154 4.54 -19.37 3.71
N SER A 155 4.32 -19.76 2.45
CA SER A 155 4.24 -21.17 2.07
C SER A 155 5.59 -21.87 2.21
N GLN A 156 6.69 -21.21 1.85
CA GLN A 156 8.05 -21.72 2.08
C GLN A 156 8.41 -21.80 3.57
N ALA A 157 7.84 -20.91 4.40
CA ALA A 157 7.93 -20.97 5.85
C ALA A 157 7.03 -22.06 6.50
N GLY A 158 6.38 -22.90 5.69
CA GLY A 158 5.59 -24.04 6.16
C GLY A 158 4.16 -23.72 6.59
N TRP A 159 3.63 -22.52 6.30
CA TRP A 159 2.24 -22.20 6.59
C TRP A 159 1.29 -22.99 5.68
N SER A 160 0.19 -23.48 6.24
CA SER A 160 -0.84 -24.18 5.45
C SER A 160 -1.63 -23.20 4.59
N ARG A 161 -2.10 -23.67 3.42
CA ARG A 161 -2.89 -22.85 2.47
C ARG A 161 -4.08 -22.15 3.14
N GLY A 162 -4.81 -22.86 4.00
CA GLY A 162 -5.95 -22.29 4.73
C GLY A 162 -5.56 -21.16 5.69
N ARG A 163 -4.38 -21.26 6.33
CA ARG A 163 -3.87 -20.22 7.23
C ARG A 163 -3.47 -18.96 6.46
N VAL A 164 -2.83 -19.13 5.30
CA VAL A 164 -2.44 -17.99 4.43
C VAL A 164 -3.67 -17.32 3.82
N MET A 165 -4.63 -18.09 3.31
CA MET A 165 -5.88 -17.51 2.78
C MET A 165 -6.71 -16.83 3.87
N GLY A 166 -6.77 -17.41 5.07
CA GLY A 166 -7.44 -16.79 6.22
C GLY A 166 -6.80 -15.46 6.63
N LEU A 167 -5.48 -15.35 6.52
CA LEU A 167 -4.76 -14.10 6.72
C LEU A 167 -5.20 -13.05 5.67
N TRP A 168 -5.24 -13.38 4.38
CA TRP A 168 -5.62 -12.41 3.35
C TRP A 168 -7.05 -11.90 3.51
N VAL A 169 -7.97 -12.78 3.91
CA VAL A 169 -9.33 -12.37 4.27
C VAL A 169 -9.32 -11.42 5.47
N LEU A 170 -8.54 -11.73 6.51
CA LEU A 170 -8.42 -10.88 7.69
C LEU A 170 -7.88 -9.49 7.33
N VAL A 171 -6.78 -9.42 6.58
CA VAL A 171 -6.18 -8.15 6.14
C VAL A 171 -7.18 -7.36 5.30
N THR A 172 -7.86 -8.00 4.34
CA THR A 172 -8.89 -7.35 3.51
C THR A 172 -9.99 -6.72 4.36
N VAL A 173 -10.46 -7.43 5.39
CA VAL A 173 -11.48 -6.91 6.32
C VAL A 173 -10.94 -5.75 7.14
N ILE A 174 -9.72 -5.86 7.67
CA ILE A 174 -9.06 -4.79 8.43
C ILE A 174 -8.91 -3.54 7.56
N SER A 175 -8.49 -3.69 6.31
CA SER A 175 -8.39 -2.61 5.32
C SER A 175 -9.74 -1.95 5.06
N GLY A 176 -10.81 -2.73 4.83
CA GLY A 176 -12.16 -2.19 4.69
C GLY A 176 -12.62 -1.38 5.91
N ILE A 177 -12.31 -1.86 7.12
CA ILE A 177 -12.59 -1.14 8.38
C ILE A 177 -11.74 0.13 8.48
N ALA A 178 -10.45 0.07 8.14
CA ALA A 178 -9.55 1.22 8.15
C ALA A 178 -10.02 2.31 7.18
N ALA A 179 -10.50 1.95 5.99
CA ALA A 179 -11.14 2.87 5.05
C ALA A 179 -12.41 3.50 5.63
N GLN A 180 -13.25 2.70 6.29
CA GLN A 180 -14.43 3.23 6.96
C GLN A 180 -14.07 4.22 8.08
N ILE A 181 -13.05 3.89 8.89
CA ILE A 181 -12.53 4.76 9.95
C ILE A 181 -11.99 6.06 9.36
N GLY A 182 -11.21 6.00 8.28
CA GLY A 182 -10.73 7.18 7.56
C GLY A 182 -11.88 8.09 7.12
N ALA A 183 -12.95 7.51 6.55
CA ALA A 183 -14.11 8.29 6.14
C ALA A 183 -14.91 8.89 7.31
N THR A 184 -15.02 8.19 8.45
CA THR A 184 -15.86 8.65 9.57
C THR A 184 -15.13 9.54 10.56
N ALA A 185 -13.87 9.24 10.87
CA ALA A 185 -13.11 9.96 11.87
C ALA A 185 -12.81 11.40 11.43
N PHE A 186 -12.77 11.64 10.12
CA PHE A 186 -12.47 12.94 9.53
C PHE A 186 -13.68 13.62 8.87
N ALA A 187 -14.90 13.09 9.05
CA ALA A 187 -16.13 13.64 8.47
C ALA A 187 -16.38 15.11 8.83
N ASP A 188 -16.10 15.49 10.08
CA ASP A 188 -16.28 16.84 10.61
C ASP A 188 -14.94 17.54 10.89
N ALA A 189 -13.84 17.03 10.31
CA ALA A 189 -12.51 17.57 10.55
C ALA A 189 -12.27 18.89 9.80
N SER A 190 -11.42 19.76 10.37
CA SER A 190 -11.02 20.99 9.70
C SER A 190 -10.16 20.72 8.47
N ASP A 191 -10.20 21.61 7.48
CA ASP A 191 -9.32 21.58 6.29
C ASP A 191 -7.85 21.29 6.66
N THR A 192 -7.32 21.97 7.67
CA THR A 192 -5.94 21.78 8.16
C THR A 192 -5.69 20.35 8.64
N THR A 193 -6.67 19.74 9.31
CA THR A 193 -6.58 18.35 9.79
C THR A 193 -6.61 17.37 8.63
N VAL A 194 -7.52 17.56 7.67
CA VAL A 194 -7.60 16.73 6.47
C VAL A 194 -6.29 16.80 5.68
N ALA A 195 -5.77 18.00 5.46
CA ALA A 195 -4.49 18.22 4.79
C ALA A 195 -3.32 17.52 5.53
N PHE A 196 -3.27 17.63 6.85
CA PHE A 196 -2.26 16.94 7.66
C PHE A 196 -2.34 15.41 7.49
N VAL A 197 -3.54 14.83 7.50
CA VAL A 197 -3.73 13.37 7.42
C VAL A 197 -3.40 12.84 6.03
N LEU A 198 -3.81 13.53 4.97
CA LEU A 198 -3.44 13.21 3.60
C LEU A 198 -1.91 13.26 3.42
N ALA A 199 -1.27 14.32 3.94
CA ALA A 199 0.17 14.48 3.93
C ALA A 199 0.89 13.40 4.75
N PHE A 200 0.35 13.04 5.91
CA PHE A 200 0.86 11.95 6.74
C PHE A 200 0.84 10.63 5.98
N ALA A 201 -0.28 10.29 5.34
CA ALA A 201 -0.35 9.06 4.58
C ALA A 201 0.58 9.07 3.36
N ALA A 202 0.67 10.19 2.63
CA ALA A 202 1.63 10.37 1.54
C ALA A 202 3.07 10.11 2.00
N GLY A 203 3.45 10.65 3.17
CA GLY A 203 4.77 10.46 3.75
C GLY A 203 5.06 9.00 4.11
N ALA A 204 4.09 8.33 4.72
CA ALA A 204 4.20 6.91 5.09
C ALA A 204 4.33 6.01 3.85
N ILE A 205 3.47 6.18 2.85
CA ILE A 205 3.51 5.37 1.61
C ILE A 205 4.80 5.65 0.84
N LEU A 206 5.27 6.90 0.78
CA LEU A 206 6.52 7.23 0.09
C LEU A 206 7.74 6.58 0.77
N THR A 207 7.78 6.53 2.11
CA THR A 207 8.83 5.80 2.84
C THR A 207 8.75 4.30 2.59
N MET A 208 7.56 3.71 2.68
CA MET A 208 7.34 2.29 2.35
C MET A 208 7.87 1.94 0.95
N LEU A 209 7.48 2.75 -0.03
CA LEU A 209 7.85 2.55 -1.44
C LEU A 209 9.37 2.53 -1.64
N ALA A 210 10.08 3.42 -0.95
CA ALA A 210 11.53 3.54 -1.00
C ALA A 210 12.25 2.39 -0.26
N ASP A 211 11.69 1.95 0.88
CA ASP A 211 12.32 0.95 1.75
C ASP A 211 12.12 -0.49 1.24
N THR A 212 10.99 -0.78 0.57
CA THR A 212 10.62 -2.16 0.22
C THR A 212 10.33 -2.34 -1.28
N MET A 213 9.29 -1.69 -1.79
CA MET A 213 8.71 -2.01 -3.09
C MET A 213 9.66 -1.70 -4.26
N MET A 214 10.32 -0.54 -4.26
CA MET A 214 11.30 -0.18 -5.31
C MET A 214 12.57 -1.06 -5.26
N PRO A 215 13.22 -1.28 -4.10
CA PRO A 215 14.35 -2.20 -4.01
C PRO A 215 14.00 -3.60 -4.51
N GLU A 216 12.87 -4.16 -4.09
CA GLU A 216 12.46 -5.51 -4.48
C GLU A 216 12.13 -5.60 -5.98
N ALA A 217 11.42 -4.59 -6.50
CA ALA A 217 11.17 -4.48 -7.94
C ALA A 217 12.49 -4.49 -8.73
N PHE A 218 13.49 -3.72 -8.29
CA PHE A 218 14.80 -3.65 -8.92
C PHE A 218 15.58 -4.98 -8.85
N GLU A 219 15.56 -5.63 -7.68
CA GLU A 219 16.24 -6.91 -7.45
C GLU A 219 15.79 -7.98 -8.44
N HIS A 220 14.46 -8.11 -8.66
CA HIS A 220 13.92 -9.18 -9.51
C HIS A 220 13.68 -8.76 -10.97
N GLY A 221 13.25 -7.53 -11.20
CA GLY A 221 12.89 -7.02 -12.52
C GLY A 221 14.09 -6.55 -13.35
N GLY A 222 15.17 -6.12 -12.71
CA GLY A 222 16.38 -5.62 -13.35
C GLY A 222 16.15 -4.32 -14.15
N ARG A 223 16.85 -4.16 -15.28
CA ARG A 223 16.92 -2.86 -16.02
C ARG A 223 15.58 -2.32 -16.53
N ILE A 224 14.57 -3.17 -16.72
CA ILE A 224 13.26 -2.72 -17.25
C ILE A 224 12.42 -2.01 -16.17
N VAL A 225 12.79 -2.14 -14.89
CA VAL A 225 12.04 -1.61 -13.74
C VAL A 225 11.77 -0.12 -13.87
N GLY A 226 12.78 0.68 -14.22
CA GLY A 226 12.59 2.12 -14.42
C GLY A 226 11.53 2.44 -15.49
N LEU A 227 11.53 1.71 -16.61
CA LEU A 227 10.51 1.91 -17.67
C LEU A 227 9.11 1.51 -17.20
N MET A 228 9.00 0.43 -16.42
CA MET A 228 7.71 -0.05 -15.90
C MET A 228 7.17 0.90 -14.83
N THR A 229 8.02 1.45 -13.97
CA THR A 229 7.64 2.49 -13.01
C THR A 229 7.18 3.75 -13.73
N THR A 230 7.89 4.24 -14.74
CA THR A 230 7.41 5.38 -15.54
C THR A 230 6.09 5.06 -16.27
N LEU A 231 5.94 3.85 -16.79
CA LEU A 231 4.70 3.43 -17.45
C LEU A 231 3.52 3.40 -16.46
N GLY A 232 3.72 2.85 -15.28
CA GLY A 232 2.71 2.84 -14.21
C GLY A 232 2.28 4.24 -13.82
N PHE A 233 3.26 5.13 -13.60
CA PHE A 233 3.00 6.54 -13.33
C PHE A 233 2.20 7.20 -14.46
N ALA A 234 2.62 7.03 -15.71
CA ALA A 234 1.96 7.65 -16.86
C ALA A 234 0.52 7.16 -17.07
N VAL A 235 0.26 5.88 -16.83
CA VAL A 235 -1.10 5.31 -16.89
C VAL A 235 -1.97 5.88 -15.77
N ALA A 236 -1.45 5.89 -14.54
CA ALA A 236 -2.18 6.41 -13.38
C ALA A 236 -2.52 7.90 -13.52
N PHE A 237 -1.52 8.70 -13.91
CA PHE A 237 -1.70 10.11 -14.23
C PHE A 237 -2.69 10.31 -15.37
N GLY A 238 -2.59 9.49 -16.43
CA GLY A 238 -3.53 9.55 -17.55
C GLY A 238 -4.98 9.24 -17.15
N ILE A 239 -5.21 8.40 -16.14
CA ILE A 239 -6.54 8.14 -15.58
C ILE A 239 -7.00 9.35 -14.76
N SER A 240 -6.17 9.83 -13.83
CA SER A 240 -6.47 10.98 -12.96
C SER A 240 -6.74 12.26 -13.78
N ALA A 241 -6.00 12.48 -14.87
CA ALA A 241 -6.20 13.63 -15.76
C ALA A 241 -7.49 13.58 -16.61
N LEU A 242 -8.21 12.46 -16.61
CA LEU A 242 -9.49 12.30 -17.30
C LEU A 242 -10.70 12.39 -16.35
N GLU A 243 -10.45 12.45 -15.04
CA GLU A 243 -11.45 12.70 -13.99
C GLU A 243 -11.69 14.21 -13.81
#